data_AF-A0A7V0JFQ2-F1
#
_entry.id   AF-A0A7V0JFQ2-F1
#
_cell.length_a   1.000
_cell.length_b   1.000
_cell.length_c   1.000
_cell.angle_alpha   90.00
_cell.angle_beta   90.00
_cell.angle_gamma   90.00
#
_symmetry.space_group_name_H-M   'P 1'
#
loop_
_entity.id
_entity.type
_entity.pdbx_description
1 polymer ?
#
loop_
_entity_poly.entity_id
_entity_poly.type
_entity_poly.pdbx_seq_one_letter_code
_entity_poly.pdbx_strand_id
1 'polypeptide(L)'
;MNRQRNRVKTESKAQRLINPNLLIPLLAFVIRLIYLLHVQSSPYFDSPELDAAMHDRWAQKIAGGDFWGDEAFFRAPLYYYFLALIYYVFGHNYFIPRFIQIILGAFAAWLTYRLGRRIFGERVGLIAGLIYAFCGPLIYFDAELRIPALLMPLLLLTLIQFDKQRESPSNWGYFFAGCLLGLTALARPNILIFIPFVWLWMGIVLRGRFRWIITFAIGVLLLIVPVTIRNWVVGRDFVPIASQAGVNFYIGNNPKSNGYTAIVPGTPGDWEGGYLATVQIAEDETGRKLKPSEVSGYWFRRALQEMSADLPAWTALTLRKIRLLFSGHEIGNNDD
;
A
#
# COMPACT_ATOMS: atom_id res chain seq x y z
N MET A 1 58.85 2.47 -4.26
CA MET A 1 57.86 3.54 -4.60
C MET A 1 56.80 3.15 -5.64
N ASN A 2 57.09 2.36 -6.70
CA ASN A 2 56.07 2.01 -7.73
C ASN A 2 54.96 1.04 -7.26
N ARG A 3 55.22 0.14 -6.30
CA ARG A 3 54.21 -0.81 -5.81
C ARG A 3 53.10 -0.17 -4.95
N GLN A 4 53.44 0.83 -4.13
CA GLN A 4 52.45 1.60 -3.35
C GLN A 4 51.58 2.50 -4.24
N ARG A 5 52.17 3.14 -5.26
CA ARG A 5 51.41 3.94 -6.24
C ARG A 5 50.45 3.11 -7.08
N ASN A 6 50.80 1.87 -7.42
CA ASN A 6 49.91 0.94 -8.09
C ASN A 6 48.79 0.41 -7.16
N ARG A 7 49.07 0.10 -5.89
CA ARG A 7 48.04 -0.31 -4.91
C ARG A 7 46.95 0.76 -4.72
N VAL A 8 47.34 2.02 -4.55
CA VAL A 8 46.39 3.14 -4.38
C VAL A 8 45.58 3.41 -5.65
N LYS A 9 46.17 3.25 -6.84
CA LYS A 9 45.44 3.35 -8.13
C LYS A 9 44.48 2.19 -8.37
N THR A 10 44.82 0.97 -7.93
CA THR A 10 43.95 -0.20 -8.06
C THR A 10 42.79 -0.17 -7.06
N GLU A 11 43.01 0.30 -5.83
CA GLU A 11 41.94 0.56 -4.85
C GLU A 11 40.99 1.66 -5.32
N SER A 12 41.50 2.72 -5.94
CA SER A 12 40.70 3.79 -6.56
C SER A 12 39.87 3.31 -7.77
N LYS A 13 40.37 2.35 -8.56
CA LYS A 13 39.61 1.72 -9.66
C LYS A 13 38.58 0.70 -9.16
N ALA A 14 38.91 -0.09 -8.14
CA ALA A 14 38.00 -1.07 -7.54
C ALA A 14 36.84 -0.39 -6.78
N GLN A 15 37.10 0.72 -6.09
CA GLN A 15 36.05 1.56 -5.46
C GLN A 15 35.14 2.25 -6.49
N ARG A 16 35.61 2.44 -7.73
CA ARG A 16 34.77 2.91 -8.85
C ARG A 16 33.97 1.80 -9.55
N LEU A 17 34.35 0.53 -9.38
CA LEU A 17 33.74 -0.60 -10.07
C LEU A 17 32.40 -1.05 -9.46
N ILE A 18 32.12 -0.71 -8.21
CA ILE A 18 30.86 -1.06 -7.54
C ILE A 18 30.20 0.20 -7.00
N ASN A 19 29.46 0.91 -7.86
CA ASN A 19 28.61 2.03 -7.43
C ASN A 19 27.30 1.46 -6.86
N PRO A 20 27.02 1.58 -5.55
CA PRO A 20 25.79 1.02 -4.96
C PRO A 20 24.51 1.59 -5.59
N ASN A 21 24.57 2.82 -6.12
CA ASN A 21 23.44 3.44 -6.81
C ASN A 21 23.06 2.70 -8.11
N LEU A 22 23.98 1.95 -8.72
CA LEU A 22 23.73 1.14 -9.91
C LEU A 22 23.57 -0.34 -9.53
N LEU A 23 24.41 -0.84 -8.63
CA LEU A 23 24.43 -2.25 -8.25
C LEU A 23 23.10 -2.70 -7.64
N ILE A 24 22.56 -1.95 -6.67
CA ILE A 24 21.37 -2.36 -5.92
C ILE A 24 20.13 -2.46 -6.82
N PRO A 25 19.73 -1.43 -7.58
CA PRO A 25 18.58 -1.56 -8.48
C PRO A 25 18.82 -2.60 -9.58
N LEU A 26 20.07 -2.76 -10.08
CA LEU A 26 20.38 -3.78 -11.08
C LEU A 26 20.17 -5.20 -10.53
N LEU A 27 20.72 -5.51 -9.35
CA LEU A 27 20.53 -6.81 -8.71
C LEU A 27 19.06 -7.07 -8.41
N ALA A 28 18.37 -6.06 -7.85
CA ALA A 28 16.93 -6.14 -7.55
C ALA A 28 16.09 -6.38 -8.80
N PHE A 29 16.43 -5.75 -9.92
CA PHE A 29 15.76 -5.96 -11.20
C PHE A 29 16.05 -7.35 -11.77
N VAL A 30 17.32 -7.76 -11.80
CA VAL A 30 17.71 -9.07 -12.36
C VAL A 30 17.04 -10.22 -11.63
N ILE A 31 17.03 -10.21 -10.28
CA ILE A 31 16.39 -11.29 -9.52
C ILE A 31 14.88 -11.35 -9.75
N ARG A 32 14.22 -10.19 -9.83
CA ARG A 32 12.79 -10.11 -10.13
C ARG A 32 12.47 -10.50 -11.56
N LEU A 33 13.34 -10.18 -12.51
CA LEU A 33 13.19 -10.58 -13.90
C LEU A 33 13.32 -12.10 -14.03
N ILE A 34 14.32 -12.71 -13.39
CA ILE A 34 14.48 -14.17 -13.33
C ILE A 34 13.21 -14.80 -12.75
N TYR A 35 12.70 -14.26 -11.64
CA TYR A 35 11.48 -14.75 -11.02
C TYR A 35 10.25 -14.60 -11.93
N LEU A 36 10.05 -13.44 -12.55
CA LEU A 36 8.95 -13.19 -13.49
C LEU A 36 8.99 -14.17 -14.67
N LEU A 37 10.16 -14.39 -15.27
CA LEU A 37 10.33 -15.34 -16.38
C LEU A 37 10.07 -16.79 -15.93
N HIS A 38 10.38 -17.13 -14.68
CA HIS A 38 10.06 -18.43 -14.12
C HIS A 38 8.54 -18.59 -13.93
N VAL A 39 7.88 -17.65 -13.27
CA VAL A 39 6.43 -17.70 -13.00
C VAL A 39 5.61 -17.59 -14.29
N GLN A 40 6.12 -16.97 -15.35
CA GLN A 40 5.46 -16.94 -16.67
C GLN A 40 5.14 -18.33 -17.22
N SER A 41 5.90 -19.37 -16.83
CA SER A 41 5.62 -20.75 -17.25
C SER A 41 4.55 -21.46 -16.40
N SER A 42 4.06 -20.81 -15.34
CA SER A 42 3.07 -21.34 -14.42
C SER A 42 1.64 -21.20 -14.97
N PRO A 43 0.75 -22.21 -14.80
CA PRO A 43 -0.67 -22.08 -15.12
C PRO A 43 -1.38 -20.91 -14.44
N TYR A 44 -0.90 -20.50 -13.27
CA TYR A 44 -1.45 -19.38 -12.49
C TYR A 44 -1.10 -18.00 -13.06
N PHE A 45 -0.13 -17.91 -13.98
CA PHE A 45 0.31 -16.62 -14.54
C PHE A 45 -0.80 -15.91 -15.33
N ASP A 46 -1.50 -16.68 -16.15
CA ASP A 46 -2.60 -16.23 -17.02
C ASP A 46 -3.98 -16.39 -16.36
N SER A 47 -4.02 -16.91 -15.13
CA SER A 47 -5.25 -17.12 -14.37
C SER A 47 -5.14 -16.44 -13.00
N PRO A 48 -5.18 -15.09 -12.94
CA PRO A 48 -5.07 -14.38 -11.68
C PRO A 48 -6.25 -14.73 -10.76
N GLU A 49 -5.96 -14.95 -9.48
CA GLU A 49 -6.96 -15.35 -8.47
C GLU A 49 -7.20 -14.24 -7.43
N LEU A 50 -8.30 -14.35 -6.69
CA LEU A 50 -8.66 -13.48 -5.57
C LEU A 50 -8.53 -11.98 -5.91
N ASP A 51 -7.67 -11.26 -5.17
CA ASP A 51 -7.42 -9.84 -5.35
C ASP A 51 -6.87 -9.54 -6.75
N ALA A 52 -5.97 -10.37 -7.28
CA ALA A 52 -5.37 -10.16 -8.61
C ALA A 52 -6.45 -10.22 -9.70
N ALA A 53 -7.37 -11.18 -9.60
CA ALA A 53 -8.52 -11.29 -10.50
C ALA A 53 -9.40 -10.03 -10.44
N MET A 54 -9.62 -9.50 -9.24
CA MET A 54 -10.39 -8.27 -9.05
C MET A 54 -9.67 -7.06 -9.67
N HIS A 55 -8.37 -6.90 -9.44
CA HIS A 55 -7.60 -5.81 -10.03
C HIS A 55 -7.61 -5.86 -11.56
N ASP A 56 -7.44 -7.05 -12.14
CA ASP A 56 -7.49 -7.27 -13.57
C ASP A 56 -8.87 -6.93 -14.17
N ARG A 57 -9.95 -7.47 -13.60
CA ARG A 57 -11.34 -7.20 -14.05
C ARG A 57 -11.68 -5.71 -14.04
N TRP A 58 -11.34 -5.01 -12.98
CA TRP A 58 -11.58 -3.56 -12.87
C TRP A 58 -10.75 -2.75 -13.85
N ALA A 59 -9.46 -3.10 -14.01
CA ALA A 59 -8.58 -2.43 -14.95
C ALA A 59 -9.05 -2.60 -16.40
N GLN A 60 -9.54 -3.79 -16.77
CA GLN A 60 -10.12 -4.06 -18.08
C GLN A 60 -11.37 -3.20 -18.34
N LYS A 61 -12.29 -3.09 -17.38
CA LYS A 61 -13.48 -2.23 -17.50
C LYS A 61 -13.10 -0.76 -17.74
N ILE A 62 -12.18 -0.23 -16.94
CA ILE A 62 -11.70 1.16 -17.06
C ILE A 62 -11.03 1.39 -18.41
N ALA A 63 -10.15 0.47 -18.84
CA ALA A 63 -9.47 0.56 -20.15
C ALA A 63 -10.45 0.42 -21.33
N GLY A 64 -11.54 -0.34 -21.15
CA GLY A 64 -12.62 -0.52 -22.12
C GLY A 64 -13.59 0.66 -22.24
N GLY A 65 -13.37 1.74 -21.50
CA GLY A 65 -14.16 2.98 -21.59
C GLY A 65 -15.06 3.25 -20.39
N ASP A 66 -15.22 2.30 -19.46
CA ASP A 66 -15.92 2.50 -18.19
C ASP A 66 -15.00 3.17 -17.16
N PHE A 67 -14.49 4.36 -17.52
CA PHE A 67 -13.50 5.08 -16.72
C PHE A 67 -14.04 5.48 -15.34
N TRP A 68 -15.34 5.79 -15.30
CA TRP A 68 -15.98 6.33 -14.11
C TRP A 68 -16.66 5.27 -13.27
N GLY A 69 -17.03 4.10 -13.80
CA GLY A 69 -17.87 3.12 -13.10
C GLY A 69 -19.26 3.67 -12.75
N ASP A 70 -19.94 2.94 -11.89
CA ASP A 70 -21.34 3.17 -11.46
C ASP A 70 -21.49 3.29 -9.94
N GLU A 71 -20.65 2.59 -9.17
CA GLU A 71 -20.73 2.56 -7.71
C GLU A 71 -19.59 3.31 -7.02
N ALA A 72 -19.79 3.71 -5.75
CA ALA A 72 -18.72 4.25 -4.92
C ALA A 72 -17.62 3.20 -4.73
N PHE A 73 -16.36 3.64 -4.69
CA PHE A 73 -15.24 2.71 -4.60
C PHE A 73 -15.30 1.88 -3.30
N PHE A 74 -15.32 0.56 -3.45
CA PHE A 74 -15.19 -0.36 -2.33
C PHE A 74 -13.73 -0.46 -1.84
N ARG A 75 -12.78 -0.43 -2.79
CA ARG A 75 -11.32 -0.43 -2.55
C ARG A 75 -10.68 0.81 -3.18
N ALA A 76 -9.52 1.17 -2.67
CA ALA A 76 -8.83 2.38 -3.11
C ALA A 76 -8.40 2.27 -4.58
N PRO A 77 -8.62 3.33 -5.40
CA PRO A 77 -8.71 3.14 -6.84
C PRO A 77 -7.38 3.21 -7.58
N LEU A 78 -6.29 3.66 -6.94
CA LEU A 78 -5.06 4.00 -7.66
C LEU A 78 -4.50 2.83 -8.47
N TYR A 79 -4.51 1.63 -7.88
CA TYR A 79 -3.95 0.46 -8.54
C TYR A 79 -4.79 0.00 -9.75
N TYR A 80 -6.13 0.16 -9.69
CA TYR A 80 -7.00 -0.13 -10.84
C TYR A 80 -6.70 0.81 -12.01
N TYR A 81 -6.57 2.11 -11.75
CA TYR A 81 -6.22 3.09 -12.80
C TYR A 81 -4.80 2.91 -13.32
N PHE A 82 -3.86 2.50 -12.47
CA PHE A 82 -2.49 2.17 -12.89
C PHE A 82 -2.48 1.02 -13.90
N LEU A 83 -3.15 -0.10 -13.59
CA LEU A 83 -3.27 -1.22 -14.52
C LEU A 83 -4.08 -0.86 -15.78
N ALA A 84 -5.17 -0.11 -15.62
CA ALA A 84 -5.99 0.32 -16.74
C ALA A 84 -5.21 1.18 -17.74
N LEU A 85 -4.34 2.08 -17.25
CA LEU A 85 -3.45 2.87 -18.11
C LEU A 85 -2.49 1.98 -18.90
N ILE A 86 -1.95 0.93 -18.27
CA ILE A 86 -1.08 -0.04 -18.94
C ILE A 86 -1.85 -0.79 -20.02
N TYR A 87 -3.06 -1.27 -19.71
CA TYR A 87 -3.91 -1.98 -20.66
C TYR A 87 -4.39 -1.09 -21.81
N TYR A 88 -4.65 0.19 -21.55
CA TYR A 88 -5.01 1.16 -22.57
C TYR A 88 -3.86 1.40 -23.57
N VAL A 89 -2.61 1.46 -23.10
CA VAL A 89 -1.44 1.75 -23.95
C VAL A 89 -0.92 0.50 -24.66
N PHE A 90 -0.87 -0.64 -23.99
CA PHE A 90 -0.20 -1.85 -24.49
C PHE A 90 -1.15 -3.01 -24.84
N GLY A 91 -2.46 -2.83 -24.63
CA GLY A 91 -3.44 -3.90 -24.68
C GLY A 91 -3.46 -4.76 -23.41
N HIS A 92 -4.55 -5.51 -23.21
CA HIS A 92 -4.67 -6.44 -22.10
C HIS A 92 -3.69 -7.60 -22.26
N ASN A 93 -2.80 -7.77 -21.28
CA ASN A 93 -1.89 -8.90 -21.16
C ASN A 93 -1.34 -8.97 -19.73
N TYR A 94 -0.82 -10.14 -19.38
CA TYR A 94 -0.37 -10.45 -18.02
C TYR A 94 1.12 -10.14 -17.78
N PHE A 95 1.92 -9.99 -18.83
CA PHE A 95 3.37 -9.83 -18.73
C PHE A 95 3.80 -8.37 -18.51
N ILE A 96 3.31 -7.44 -19.33
CA ILE A 96 3.69 -6.03 -19.30
C ILE A 96 3.42 -5.36 -17.94
N PRO A 97 2.23 -5.50 -17.30
CA PRO A 97 2.01 -4.90 -15.98
C PRO A 97 3.00 -5.41 -14.93
N ARG A 98 3.26 -6.73 -14.90
CA ARG A 98 4.24 -7.34 -13.99
C ARG A 98 5.67 -6.89 -14.30
N PHE A 99 6.02 -6.73 -15.59
CA PHE A 99 7.32 -6.21 -16.00
C PHE A 99 7.54 -4.76 -15.52
N ILE A 100 6.53 -3.91 -15.63
CA ILE A 100 6.58 -2.53 -15.10
C ILE A 100 6.71 -2.56 -13.58
N GLN A 101 5.99 -3.44 -12.90
CA GLN A 101 6.06 -3.60 -11.45
C GLN A 101 7.43 -4.04 -10.95
N ILE A 102 8.11 -4.98 -11.62
CA ILE A 102 9.46 -5.37 -11.18
C ILE A 102 10.47 -4.22 -11.31
N ILE A 103 10.26 -3.29 -12.27
CA ILE A 103 11.05 -2.06 -12.37
C ILE A 103 10.76 -1.14 -11.18
N LEU A 104 9.49 -0.98 -10.80
CA LEU A 104 9.09 -0.25 -9.59
C LEU A 104 9.66 -0.88 -8.31
N GLY A 105 9.67 -2.20 -8.23
CA GLY A 105 10.28 -2.96 -7.13
C GLY A 105 11.80 -2.75 -7.04
N ALA A 106 12.50 -2.76 -8.18
CA ALA A 106 13.92 -2.43 -8.24
C ALA A 106 14.20 -0.98 -7.84
N PHE A 107 13.34 -0.05 -8.26
CA PHE A 107 13.39 1.35 -7.82
C PHE A 107 13.17 1.48 -6.31
N ALA A 108 12.23 0.73 -5.73
CA ALA A 108 12.00 0.69 -4.29
C ALA A 108 13.21 0.13 -3.51
N ALA A 109 13.94 -0.85 -4.06
CA ALA A 109 15.21 -1.32 -3.47
C ALA A 109 16.26 -0.20 -3.43
N TRP A 110 16.38 0.57 -4.50
CA TRP A 110 17.26 1.74 -4.54
C TRP A 110 16.82 2.83 -3.56
N LEU A 111 15.52 3.14 -3.48
CA LEU A 111 15.00 4.11 -2.51
C LEU A 111 15.28 3.68 -1.07
N THR A 112 15.16 2.39 -0.76
CA THR A 112 15.50 1.82 0.54
C THR A 112 16.98 2.06 0.88
N TYR A 113 17.87 1.81 -0.07
CA TYR A 113 19.30 2.15 0.07
C TYR A 113 19.50 3.64 0.36
N ARG A 114 18.85 4.51 -0.42
CA ARG A 114 18.98 5.97 -0.30
C ARG A 114 18.50 6.47 1.05
N LEU A 115 17.37 5.96 1.54
CA LEU A 115 16.81 6.32 2.83
C LEU A 115 17.71 5.84 3.97
N GLY A 116 18.13 4.57 3.97
CA GLY A 116 19.04 4.03 4.98
C GLY A 116 20.39 4.75 5.01
N ARG A 117 20.93 5.11 3.84
CA ARG A 117 22.16 5.90 3.72
C ARG A 117 22.02 7.28 4.35
N ARG A 118 20.90 7.97 4.09
CA ARG A 118 20.66 9.33 4.62
C ARG A 118 20.52 9.34 6.13
N ILE A 119 19.82 8.35 6.69
CA ILE A 119 19.51 8.33 8.13
C ILE A 119 20.65 7.72 8.96
N PHE A 120 21.27 6.63 8.48
CA PHE A 120 22.18 5.81 9.27
C PHE A 120 23.57 5.61 8.65
N GLY A 121 23.83 6.20 7.47
CA GLY A 121 25.11 6.11 6.77
C GLY A 121 25.21 4.98 5.75
N GLU A 122 26.28 5.01 4.95
CA GLU A 122 26.46 4.19 3.74
C GLU A 122 26.28 2.69 3.97
N ARG A 123 26.89 2.14 5.03
CA ARG A 123 26.86 0.70 5.32
C ARG A 123 25.44 0.20 5.58
N VAL A 124 24.67 0.94 6.38
CA VAL A 124 23.29 0.59 6.72
C VAL A 124 22.40 0.71 5.49
N GLY A 125 22.56 1.77 4.70
CA GLY A 125 21.87 1.89 3.42
C GLY A 125 22.13 0.71 2.50
N LEU A 126 23.40 0.30 2.34
CA LEU A 126 23.77 -0.81 1.47
C LEU A 126 23.14 -2.12 1.95
N ILE A 127 23.23 -2.43 3.25
CA ILE A 127 22.62 -3.63 3.83
C ILE A 127 21.10 -3.61 3.64
N ALA A 128 20.43 -2.49 3.93
CA ALA A 128 18.98 -2.38 3.80
C ALA A 128 18.50 -2.54 2.35
N GLY A 129 19.21 -1.92 1.39
CA GLY A 129 18.89 -2.06 -0.04
C GLY A 129 19.08 -3.49 -0.55
N LEU A 130 20.12 -4.20 -0.09
CA LEU A 130 20.34 -5.60 -0.42
C LEU A 130 19.26 -6.50 0.20
N ILE A 131 18.92 -6.30 1.48
CA ILE A 131 17.82 -7.05 2.13
C ILE A 131 16.52 -6.87 1.34
N TYR A 132 16.19 -5.65 0.94
CA TYR A 132 15.01 -5.39 0.10
C TYR A 132 15.11 -6.09 -1.26
N ALA A 133 16.27 -6.02 -1.91
CA ALA A 133 16.49 -6.62 -3.23
C ALA A 133 16.23 -8.14 -3.24
N PHE A 134 16.64 -8.83 -2.17
CA PHE A 134 16.54 -10.29 -2.01
C PHE A 134 15.36 -10.75 -1.13
N CYS A 135 14.46 -9.86 -0.74
CA CYS A 135 13.31 -10.21 0.09
C CYS A 135 12.29 -11.02 -0.73
N GLY A 136 12.16 -12.32 -0.44
CA GLY A 136 11.28 -13.26 -1.14
C GLY A 136 9.84 -12.77 -1.31
N PRO A 137 9.14 -12.37 -0.23
CA PRO A 137 7.77 -11.86 -0.33
C PRO A 137 7.63 -10.63 -1.23
N LEU A 138 8.60 -9.71 -1.24
CA LEU A 138 8.57 -8.54 -2.13
C LEU A 138 8.77 -8.94 -3.59
N ILE A 139 9.69 -9.87 -3.85
CA ILE A 139 9.91 -10.42 -5.20
C ILE A 139 8.63 -11.11 -5.70
N TYR A 140 7.97 -11.91 -4.85
CA TYR A 140 6.70 -12.56 -5.13
C TYR A 140 5.62 -11.54 -5.50
N PHE A 141 5.35 -10.57 -4.62
CA PHE A 141 4.29 -9.59 -4.84
C PHE A 141 4.56 -8.62 -6.00
N ASP A 142 5.82 -8.36 -6.35
CA ASP A 142 6.17 -7.53 -7.51
C ASP A 142 5.84 -8.23 -8.85
N ALA A 143 5.80 -9.57 -8.87
CA ALA A 143 5.39 -10.37 -10.02
C ALA A 143 3.90 -10.79 -9.98
N GLU A 144 3.13 -10.30 -9.01
CA GLU A 144 1.68 -10.50 -8.91
C GLU A 144 0.93 -9.23 -9.26
N LEU A 145 -0.31 -9.32 -9.75
CA LEU A 145 -1.15 -8.14 -9.99
C LEU A 145 -1.73 -7.60 -8.67
N ARG A 146 -0.85 -7.10 -7.78
CA ARG A 146 -1.23 -6.62 -6.45
C ARG A 146 -0.63 -5.25 -6.11
N ILE A 147 -1.37 -4.56 -5.24
CA ILE A 147 -1.10 -3.21 -4.73
C ILE A 147 0.34 -2.99 -4.21
N PRO A 148 1.01 -3.94 -3.50
CA PRO A 148 2.32 -3.69 -2.90
C PRO A 148 3.39 -3.15 -3.87
N ALA A 149 3.39 -3.62 -5.12
CA ALA A 149 4.36 -3.22 -6.14
C ALA A 149 4.37 -1.70 -6.40
N LEU A 150 3.20 -1.06 -6.35
CA LEU A 150 3.04 0.39 -6.48
C LEU A 150 3.17 1.09 -5.12
N LEU A 151 2.70 0.47 -4.05
CA LEU A 151 2.66 1.05 -2.71
C LEU A 151 4.06 1.31 -2.14
N MET A 152 4.97 0.35 -2.25
CA MET A 152 6.30 0.43 -1.64
C MET A 152 7.13 1.63 -2.14
N PRO A 153 7.29 1.86 -3.46
CA PRO A 153 8.03 3.04 -3.92
C PRO A 153 7.34 4.35 -3.51
N LEU A 154 6.00 4.43 -3.51
CA LEU A 154 5.26 5.62 -3.06
C LEU A 154 5.51 5.91 -1.57
N LEU A 155 5.48 4.89 -0.72
CA LEU A 155 5.76 5.02 0.70
C LEU A 155 7.21 5.47 0.95
N LEU A 156 8.17 4.87 0.26
CA LEU A 156 9.59 5.24 0.39
C LEU A 156 9.87 6.66 -0.10
N LEU A 157 9.25 7.08 -1.21
CA LEU A 157 9.31 8.46 -1.69
C LEU A 157 8.72 9.43 -0.66
N THR A 158 7.58 9.07 -0.05
CA THR A 158 6.95 9.86 1.02
C THR A 158 7.91 10.05 2.20
N LEU A 159 8.54 8.98 2.68
CA LEU A 159 9.50 9.04 3.79
C LEU A 159 10.76 9.87 3.44
N ILE A 160 11.34 9.65 2.26
CA ILE A 160 12.49 10.44 1.78
C ILE A 160 12.13 11.92 1.68
N GLN A 161 10.91 12.24 1.24
CA GLN A 161 10.47 13.62 1.12
C GLN A 161 10.32 14.28 2.49
N PHE A 162 9.76 13.58 3.49
CA PHE A 162 9.72 14.08 4.87
C PHE A 162 11.12 14.29 5.47
N ASP A 163 12.05 13.36 5.23
CA ASP A 163 13.43 13.50 5.65
C ASP A 163 14.11 14.73 5.04
N LYS A 164 13.92 14.97 3.73
CA LYS A 164 14.40 16.20 3.07
C LYS A 164 13.80 17.46 3.67
N GLN A 165 12.50 17.46 3.99
CA GLN A 165 11.85 18.63 4.59
C GLN A 165 12.25 18.87 6.04
N ARG A 166 12.69 17.83 6.76
CA ARG A 166 13.30 17.98 8.09
C ARG A 166 14.62 18.78 8.00
N GLU A 167 15.45 18.52 6.99
CA GLU A 167 16.73 19.21 6.79
C GLU A 167 16.57 20.60 6.16
N SER A 168 15.70 20.72 5.17
CA SER A 168 15.53 21.94 4.35
C SER A 168 14.05 22.16 4.04
N PRO A 169 13.29 22.69 5.02
CA PRO A 169 11.84 22.83 4.90
C PRO A 169 11.45 23.90 3.88
N SER A 170 10.45 23.60 3.06
CA SER A 170 9.91 24.51 2.05
C SER A 170 8.41 24.26 1.81
N ASN A 171 7.68 25.27 1.37
CA ASN A 171 6.26 25.15 1.05
C ASN A 171 6.02 24.09 -0.05
N TRP A 172 6.77 24.18 -1.15
CA TRP A 172 6.70 23.19 -2.24
C TRP A 172 7.08 21.80 -1.78
N GLY A 173 8.08 21.67 -0.91
CA GLY A 173 8.49 20.37 -0.42
C GLY A 173 7.45 19.69 0.48
N TYR A 174 6.75 20.44 1.34
CA TYR A 174 5.61 19.92 2.10
C TYR A 174 4.38 19.66 1.24
N PHE A 175 4.12 20.49 0.23
CA PHE A 175 3.09 20.22 -0.77
C PHE A 175 3.35 18.88 -1.48
N PHE A 176 4.58 18.62 -1.97
CA PHE A 176 4.93 17.35 -2.58
C PHE A 176 4.87 16.17 -1.61
N ALA A 177 5.23 16.37 -0.33
CA ALA A 177 5.03 15.35 0.71
C ALA A 177 3.55 15.00 0.87
N GLY A 178 2.68 16.01 0.85
CA GLY A 178 1.23 15.84 0.88
C GLY A 178 0.71 15.09 -0.35
N CYS A 179 1.17 15.44 -1.55
CA CYS A 179 0.80 14.75 -2.77
C CYS A 179 1.20 13.27 -2.75
N LEU A 180 2.42 12.95 -2.29
CA LEU A 180 2.90 11.58 -2.17
C LEU A 180 2.10 10.78 -1.14
N LEU A 181 1.78 11.37 0.02
CA LEU A 181 0.93 10.72 1.01
C LEU A 181 -0.50 10.52 0.49
N GLY A 182 -1.07 11.53 -0.19
CA GLY A 182 -2.39 11.44 -0.82
C GLY A 182 -2.43 10.33 -1.86
N LEU A 183 -1.42 10.23 -2.73
CA LEU A 183 -1.30 9.16 -3.72
C LEU A 183 -1.14 7.79 -3.04
N THR A 184 -0.34 7.71 -1.98
CA THR A 184 -0.21 6.50 -1.14
C THR A 184 -1.55 6.10 -0.52
N ALA A 185 -2.35 7.07 -0.08
CA ALA A 185 -3.68 6.83 0.48
C ALA A 185 -4.67 6.30 -0.57
N LEU A 186 -4.55 6.73 -1.82
CA LEU A 186 -5.34 6.19 -2.93
C LEU A 186 -4.95 4.75 -3.31
N ALA A 187 -3.79 4.25 -2.88
CA ALA A 187 -3.43 2.82 -2.94
C ALA A 187 -3.87 2.07 -1.68
N ARG A 188 -3.63 2.66 -0.50
CA ARG A 188 -3.89 2.06 0.82
C ARG A 188 -4.36 3.14 1.82
N PRO A 189 -5.68 3.30 2.04
CA PRO A 189 -6.23 4.40 2.83
C PRO A 189 -5.86 4.37 4.32
N ASN A 190 -5.43 3.22 4.84
CA ASN A 190 -4.99 3.08 6.22
C ASN A 190 -3.77 3.95 6.54
N ILE A 191 -3.00 4.41 5.55
CA ILE A 191 -1.92 5.37 5.77
C ILE A 191 -2.41 6.71 6.34
N LEU A 192 -3.68 7.06 6.17
CA LEU A 192 -4.26 8.30 6.69
C LEU A 192 -4.28 8.36 8.21
N ILE A 193 -4.18 7.20 8.91
CA ILE A 193 -4.04 7.17 10.37
C ILE A 193 -2.77 7.90 10.84
N PHE A 194 -1.76 8.05 9.97
CA PHE A 194 -0.53 8.77 10.29
C PHE A 194 -0.68 10.29 10.21
N ILE A 195 -1.74 10.84 9.61
CA ILE A 195 -1.91 12.29 9.44
C ILE A 195 -1.87 13.05 10.78
N PRO A 196 -2.62 12.66 11.83
CA PRO A 196 -2.55 13.35 13.12
C PRO A 196 -1.14 13.34 13.72
N PHE A 197 -0.39 12.25 13.57
CA PHE A 197 0.98 12.13 14.05
C PHE A 197 1.94 13.00 13.23
N VAL A 198 1.76 13.07 11.91
CA VAL A 198 2.50 13.99 11.03
C VAL A 198 2.23 15.42 11.46
N TRP A 199 0.97 15.81 11.68
CA TRP A 199 0.63 17.16 12.14
C TRP A 199 1.19 17.48 13.53
N LEU A 200 1.14 16.55 14.47
CA LEU A 200 1.74 16.69 15.79
C LEU A 200 3.27 16.86 15.68
N TRP A 201 3.93 16.01 14.92
CA TRP A 201 5.36 16.10 14.63
C TRP A 201 5.72 17.43 13.97
N MET A 202 4.94 17.87 12.98
CA MET A 202 5.09 19.18 12.33
C MET A 202 4.92 20.31 13.35
N GLY A 203 3.93 20.24 14.25
CA GLY A 203 3.72 21.22 15.30
C GLY A 203 4.92 21.36 16.25
N ILE A 204 5.47 20.22 16.69
CA ILE A 204 6.61 20.15 17.62
C ILE A 204 7.91 20.58 16.93
N VAL A 205 8.22 20.00 15.77
CA VAL A 205 9.50 20.22 15.08
C VAL A 205 9.54 21.58 14.37
N LEU A 206 8.41 22.04 13.85
CA LEU A 206 8.35 23.23 13.00
C LEU A 206 7.91 24.50 13.75
N ARG A 207 7.75 24.40 15.09
CA ARG A 207 7.54 25.51 16.04
C ARG A 207 6.52 26.57 15.56
N GLY A 208 5.33 26.13 15.16
CA GLY A 208 4.21 27.03 14.84
C GLY A 208 4.16 27.56 13.39
N ARG A 209 4.93 26.99 12.45
CA ARG A 209 4.80 27.35 11.02
C ARG A 209 3.59 26.67 10.36
N PHE A 210 2.40 27.16 10.72
CA PHE A 210 1.10 26.68 10.23
C PHE A 210 1.00 26.62 8.70
N ARG A 211 1.70 27.52 7.99
CA ARG A 211 1.79 27.53 6.52
C ARG A 211 2.18 26.17 5.93
N TRP A 212 3.07 25.42 6.58
CA TRP A 212 3.56 24.14 6.07
C TRP A 212 2.54 23.03 6.25
N ILE A 213 1.80 23.07 7.35
CA ILE A 213 0.67 22.18 7.62
C ILE A 213 -0.41 22.41 6.54
N ILE A 214 -0.70 23.68 6.22
CA ILE A 214 -1.63 24.02 5.14
C ILE A 214 -1.14 23.49 3.79
N THR A 215 0.10 23.77 3.39
CA THR A 215 0.62 23.32 2.08
C THR A 215 0.64 21.80 1.97
N PHE A 216 0.98 21.11 3.05
CA PHE A 216 0.90 19.65 3.14
C PHE A 216 -0.55 19.16 2.99
N ALA A 217 -1.49 19.76 3.73
CA ALA A 217 -2.91 19.41 3.66
C ALA A 217 -3.48 19.65 2.26
N ILE A 218 -3.13 20.75 1.60
CA ILE A 218 -3.48 21.03 0.20
C ILE A 218 -2.97 19.93 -0.72
N GLY A 219 -1.72 19.50 -0.54
CA GLY A 219 -1.15 18.38 -1.30
C GLY A 219 -1.93 17.08 -1.11
N VAL A 220 -2.28 16.72 0.14
CA VAL A 220 -3.08 15.51 0.41
C VAL A 220 -4.47 15.61 -0.23
N LEU A 221 -5.15 16.74 -0.01
CA LEU A 221 -6.51 16.98 -0.49
C LEU A 221 -6.59 17.03 -2.02
N LEU A 222 -5.56 17.56 -2.70
CA LEU A 222 -5.50 17.60 -4.16
C LEU A 222 -5.69 16.21 -4.78
N LEU A 223 -5.18 15.16 -4.13
CA LEU A 223 -5.30 13.78 -4.63
C LEU A 223 -6.58 13.10 -4.15
N ILE A 224 -7.00 13.32 -2.90
CA ILE A 224 -8.17 12.64 -2.33
C ILE A 224 -9.48 13.23 -2.85
N VAL A 225 -9.59 14.57 -2.94
CA VAL A 225 -10.83 15.27 -3.27
C VAL A 225 -11.42 14.84 -4.61
N PRO A 226 -10.66 14.68 -5.71
CA PRO A 226 -11.22 14.19 -6.97
C PRO A 226 -11.90 12.82 -6.84
N VAL A 227 -11.31 11.90 -6.08
CA VAL A 227 -11.90 10.57 -5.82
C VAL A 227 -13.14 10.68 -4.95
N THR A 228 -13.13 11.54 -3.93
CA THR A 228 -14.30 11.83 -3.11
C THR A 228 -15.44 12.42 -3.95
N ILE A 229 -15.15 13.38 -4.82
CA ILE A 229 -16.13 13.98 -5.74
C ILE A 229 -16.71 12.92 -6.66
N ARG A 230 -15.88 12.06 -7.26
CA ARG A 230 -16.35 10.95 -8.09
C ARG A 230 -17.29 10.04 -7.30
N ASN A 231 -16.92 9.61 -6.09
CA ASN A 231 -17.78 8.76 -5.26
C ASN A 231 -19.14 9.43 -4.95
N TRP A 232 -19.12 10.74 -4.72
CA TRP A 232 -20.34 11.51 -4.45
C TRP A 232 -21.24 11.67 -5.69
N VAL A 233 -20.66 11.96 -6.85
CA VAL A 233 -21.40 12.21 -8.10
C VAL A 233 -21.87 10.90 -8.75
N VAL A 234 -20.97 9.93 -8.89
CA VAL A 234 -21.23 8.64 -9.55
C VAL A 234 -21.91 7.68 -8.58
N GLY A 235 -21.24 7.36 -7.47
CA GLY A 235 -21.73 6.42 -6.48
C GLY A 235 -22.86 6.93 -5.57
N ARG A 236 -23.24 8.21 -5.71
CA ARG A 236 -24.28 8.87 -4.89
C ARG A 236 -24.08 8.71 -3.38
N ASP A 237 -22.82 8.59 -2.97
CA ASP A 237 -22.41 8.31 -1.60
C ASP A 237 -21.16 9.08 -1.20
N PHE A 238 -21.15 9.59 0.03
CA PHE A 238 -20.00 10.35 0.54
C PHE A 238 -18.94 9.39 1.09
N VAL A 239 -18.06 8.93 0.20
CA VAL A 239 -16.95 8.03 0.52
C VAL A 239 -15.63 8.72 0.15
N PRO A 240 -14.77 9.09 1.13
CA PRO A 240 -13.55 9.83 0.83
C PRO A 240 -12.61 9.13 -0.15
N ILE A 241 -12.37 7.82 0.08
CA ILE A 241 -11.56 6.99 -0.82
C ILE A 241 -12.25 5.65 -1.08
N ALA A 242 -12.52 4.89 0.00
CA ALA A 242 -13.06 3.54 -0.07
C ALA A 242 -14.01 3.25 1.10
N SER A 243 -15.07 2.47 0.88
CA SER A 243 -16.14 2.23 1.86
C SER A 243 -15.87 1.07 2.85
N GLN A 244 -14.88 0.22 2.60
CA GLN A 244 -14.64 -1.02 3.37
C GLN A 244 -14.14 -0.87 4.82
N ALA A 245 -13.94 0.34 5.33
CA ALA A 245 -13.29 0.56 6.63
C ALA A 245 -14.05 -0.06 7.82
N GLY A 246 -15.37 0.10 7.87
CA GLY A 246 -16.18 -0.41 8.98
C GLY A 246 -16.28 -1.92 9.04
N VAL A 247 -16.41 -2.58 7.88
CA VAL A 247 -16.39 -4.05 7.78
C VAL A 247 -15.05 -4.59 8.28
N ASN A 248 -13.93 -4.03 7.78
CA ASN A 248 -12.59 -4.42 8.23
C ASN A 248 -12.36 -4.17 9.72
N PHE A 249 -12.92 -3.08 10.27
CA PHE A 249 -12.86 -2.79 11.70
C PHE A 249 -13.63 -3.84 12.52
N TYR A 250 -14.80 -4.29 12.05
CA TYR A 250 -15.57 -5.34 12.70
C TYR A 250 -14.91 -6.72 12.64
N ILE A 251 -14.38 -7.13 11.47
CA ILE A 251 -13.62 -8.39 11.30
C ILE A 251 -12.53 -8.50 12.37
N GLY A 252 -11.79 -7.41 12.57
CA GLY A 252 -10.73 -7.38 13.57
C GLY A 252 -11.22 -7.39 15.01
N ASN A 253 -12.39 -6.83 15.34
CA ASN A 253 -12.73 -6.48 16.73
C ASN A 253 -14.02 -7.12 17.28
N ASN A 254 -14.71 -7.95 16.50
CA ASN A 254 -15.87 -8.67 17.00
C ASN A 254 -15.49 -9.72 18.07
N PRO A 255 -16.42 -10.12 18.97
CA PRO A 255 -16.17 -11.07 20.06
C PRO A 255 -15.71 -12.46 19.61
N LYS A 256 -16.01 -12.86 18.37
CA LYS A 256 -15.60 -14.15 17.80
C LYS A 256 -14.27 -14.07 17.05
N SER A 257 -13.66 -12.89 16.96
CA SER A 257 -12.39 -12.71 16.26
C SER A 257 -11.27 -13.43 17.00
N ASN A 258 -10.46 -14.17 16.25
CA ASN A 258 -9.27 -14.86 16.75
C ASN A 258 -7.97 -14.06 16.50
N GLY A 259 -8.08 -12.88 15.88
CA GLY A 259 -6.97 -11.99 15.56
C GLY A 259 -6.27 -12.25 14.24
N TYR A 260 -6.66 -13.26 13.45
CA TYR A 260 -6.05 -13.56 12.15
C TYR A 260 -7.05 -13.89 11.04
N THR A 261 -8.21 -14.47 11.37
CA THR A 261 -9.26 -14.77 10.38
C THR A 261 -9.90 -13.48 9.86
N ALA A 262 -9.93 -13.34 8.54
CA ALA A 262 -10.35 -12.13 7.85
C ALA A 262 -11.79 -12.17 7.32
N ILE A 263 -12.74 -12.73 8.09
CA ILE A 263 -14.17 -12.82 7.71
C ILE A 263 -15.08 -12.30 8.82
N VAL A 264 -16.29 -11.86 8.44
CA VAL A 264 -17.34 -11.56 9.39
C VAL A 264 -17.99 -12.88 9.84
N PRO A 265 -18.22 -13.10 11.15
CA PRO A 265 -18.83 -14.36 11.61
C PRO A 265 -20.19 -14.61 10.96
N GLY A 266 -20.36 -15.78 10.36
CA GLY A 266 -21.60 -16.17 9.68
C GLY A 266 -21.67 -15.79 8.20
N THR A 267 -20.62 -15.18 7.64
CA THR A 267 -20.52 -14.95 6.18
C THR A 267 -19.72 -16.06 5.51
N PRO A 268 -19.88 -16.25 4.18
CA PRO A 268 -19.01 -17.09 3.39
C PRO A 268 -17.52 -16.74 3.57
N GLY A 269 -16.66 -17.73 3.33
CA GLY A 269 -15.21 -17.57 3.40
C GLY A 269 -14.59 -16.88 2.18
N ASP A 270 -15.29 -16.86 1.06
CA ASP A 270 -14.87 -16.14 -0.13
C ASP A 270 -15.14 -14.64 0.01
N TRP A 271 -14.32 -13.82 -0.64
CA TRP A 271 -14.33 -12.38 -0.42
C TRP A 271 -15.60 -11.69 -0.95
N GLU A 272 -16.09 -12.11 -2.12
CA GLU A 272 -17.22 -11.48 -2.80
C GLU A 272 -18.54 -11.84 -2.11
N GLY A 273 -18.80 -13.12 -1.91
CA GLY A 273 -19.94 -13.62 -1.15
C GLY A 273 -19.90 -13.20 0.31
N GLY A 274 -18.70 -13.17 0.92
CA GLY A 274 -18.47 -12.64 2.25
C GLY A 274 -18.94 -11.19 2.38
N TYR A 275 -18.47 -10.30 1.50
CA TYR A 275 -18.88 -8.90 1.50
C TYR A 275 -20.37 -8.70 1.22
N LEU A 276 -20.93 -9.38 0.22
CA LEU A 276 -22.36 -9.29 -0.08
C LEU A 276 -23.23 -9.72 1.11
N ALA A 277 -22.82 -10.77 1.83
CA ALA A 277 -23.48 -11.18 3.06
C ALA A 277 -23.38 -10.09 4.15
N THR A 278 -22.25 -9.38 4.28
CA THR A 278 -22.15 -8.24 5.22
C THR A 278 -23.11 -7.11 4.90
N VAL A 279 -23.39 -6.87 3.62
CA VAL A 279 -24.38 -5.88 3.18
C VAL A 279 -25.77 -6.36 3.54
N GLN A 280 -26.10 -7.60 3.18
CA GLN A 280 -27.41 -8.21 3.42
C GLN A 280 -27.78 -8.22 4.91
N ILE A 281 -26.85 -8.65 5.78
CA ILE A 281 -27.06 -8.65 7.24
C ILE A 281 -27.38 -7.24 7.76
N ALA A 282 -26.64 -6.23 7.31
CA ALA A 282 -26.87 -4.85 7.73
C ALA A 282 -28.21 -4.31 7.22
N GLU A 283 -28.62 -4.65 6.00
CA GLU A 283 -29.91 -4.26 5.43
C GLU A 283 -31.09 -4.94 6.15
N ASP A 284 -30.96 -6.24 6.43
CA ASP A 284 -31.99 -7.03 7.12
C ASP A 284 -32.22 -6.54 8.55
N GLU A 285 -31.13 -6.28 9.30
CA GLU A 285 -31.23 -5.78 10.67
C GLU A 285 -31.72 -4.32 10.75
N THR A 286 -31.48 -3.51 9.71
CA THR A 286 -31.95 -2.11 9.67
C THR A 286 -33.31 -1.95 8.99
N GLY A 287 -33.82 -3.00 8.32
CA GLY A 287 -35.09 -3.00 7.61
C GLY A 287 -35.13 -2.11 6.36
N ARG A 288 -33.97 -1.75 5.79
CA ARG A 288 -33.89 -0.91 4.58
C ARG A 288 -32.61 -1.17 3.77
N LYS A 289 -32.66 -0.77 2.50
CA LYS A 289 -31.48 -0.67 1.64
C LYS A 289 -30.47 0.34 2.21
N LEU A 290 -29.18 -0.02 2.20
CA LEU A 290 -28.09 0.79 2.75
C LEU A 290 -27.10 1.19 1.66
N LYS A 291 -26.61 2.43 1.73
CA LYS A 291 -25.44 2.85 0.93
C LYS A 291 -24.15 2.21 1.46
N PRO A 292 -23.09 2.09 0.65
CA PRO A 292 -21.79 1.57 1.11
C PRO A 292 -21.23 2.26 2.37
N SER A 293 -21.36 3.58 2.48
CA SER A 293 -20.96 4.34 3.67
C SER A 293 -21.81 4.01 4.91
N GLU A 294 -23.09 3.68 4.72
CA GLU A 294 -24.01 3.29 5.79
C GLU A 294 -23.74 1.87 6.27
N VAL A 295 -23.43 0.94 5.36
CA VAL A 295 -22.96 -0.42 5.70
C VAL A 295 -21.67 -0.32 6.51
N SER A 296 -20.70 0.48 6.06
CA SER A 296 -19.47 0.75 6.81
C SER A 296 -19.77 1.32 8.20
N GLY A 297 -20.63 2.33 8.28
CA GLY A 297 -21.02 2.95 9.56
C GLY A 297 -21.73 1.98 10.50
N TYR A 298 -22.58 1.09 9.96
CA TYR A 298 -23.25 0.03 10.72
C TYR A 298 -22.22 -0.91 11.38
N TRP A 299 -21.31 -1.50 10.59
CA TRP A 299 -20.30 -2.44 11.11
C TRP A 299 -19.32 -1.77 12.08
N PHE A 300 -18.95 -0.50 11.82
CA PHE A 300 -18.11 0.27 12.72
C PHE A 300 -18.78 0.51 14.08
N ARG A 301 -20.05 0.92 14.09
CA ARG A 301 -20.82 1.11 15.33
C ARG A 301 -21.03 -0.20 16.07
N ARG A 302 -21.36 -1.29 15.36
CA ARG A 302 -21.52 -2.62 15.96
C ARG A 302 -20.22 -3.09 16.63
N ALA A 303 -19.08 -2.89 15.97
CA ALA A 303 -17.77 -3.20 16.57
C ALA A 303 -17.56 -2.42 17.87
N LEU A 304 -17.80 -1.10 17.88
CA LEU A 304 -17.65 -0.28 19.09
C LEU A 304 -18.58 -0.73 20.21
N GLN A 305 -19.84 -1.05 19.89
CA GLN A 305 -20.81 -1.53 20.87
C GLN A 305 -20.36 -2.84 21.50
N GLU A 306 -20.00 -3.84 20.70
CA GLU A 306 -19.54 -5.15 21.17
C GLU A 306 -18.20 -5.05 21.93
N MET A 307 -17.29 -4.18 21.50
CA MET A 307 -16.05 -3.88 22.22
C MET A 307 -16.30 -3.28 23.60
N SER A 308 -17.22 -2.31 23.69
CA SER A 308 -17.55 -1.63 24.94
C SER A 308 -18.31 -2.52 25.93
N ALA A 309 -19.00 -3.55 25.42
CA ALA A 309 -19.73 -4.51 26.24
C ALA A 309 -18.81 -5.50 26.97
N ASP A 310 -17.64 -5.81 26.41
CA ASP A 310 -16.64 -6.72 27.01
C ASP A 310 -15.20 -6.25 26.77
N LEU A 311 -14.82 -5.19 27.49
CA LEU A 311 -13.46 -4.62 27.44
C LEU A 311 -12.36 -5.63 27.82
N PRO A 312 -12.54 -6.52 28.83
CA PRO A 312 -11.56 -7.58 29.11
C PRO A 312 -11.31 -8.50 27.93
N ALA A 313 -12.36 -9.01 27.27
CA ALA A 313 -12.21 -9.88 26.09
C ALA A 313 -11.52 -9.14 24.93
N TRP A 314 -11.92 -7.89 24.67
CA TRP A 314 -11.26 -7.08 23.64
C TRP A 314 -9.78 -6.80 23.94
N THR A 315 -9.45 -6.56 25.21
CA THR A 315 -8.05 -6.37 25.65
C THR A 315 -7.25 -7.65 25.44
N ALA A 316 -7.79 -8.81 25.81
CA ALA A 316 -7.17 -10.10 25.59
C ALA A 316 -6.95 -10.38 24.09
N LEU A 317 -7.94 -10.08 23.24
CA LEU A 317 -7.83 -10.18 21.78
C LEU A 317 -6.72 -9.25 21.25
N THR A 318 -6.63 -8.03 21.75
CA THR A 318 -5.61 -7.07 21.34
C THR A 318 -4.20 -7.55 21.73
N LEU A 319 -4.03 -8.04 22.96
CA LEU A 319 -2.77 -8.65 23.40
C LEU A 319 -2.42 -9.89 22.56
N ARG A 320 -3.41 -10.70 22.17
CA ARG A 320 -3.20 -11.83 21.26
C ARG A 320 -2.70 -11.37 19.90
N LYS A 321 -3.30 -10.35 19.29
CA LYS A 321 -2.82 -9.78 18.01
C LYS A 321 -1.39 -9.24 18.12
N ILE A 322 -1.07 -8.55 19.22
CA ILE A 322 0.29 -8.08 19.50
C ILE A 322 1.25 -9.26 19.58
N ARG A 323 0.87 -10.34 20.30
CA ARG A 323 1.68 -11.56 20.36
C ARG A 323 1.88 -12.20 18.98
N LEU A 324 0.84 -12.27 18.15
CA LEU A 324 0.92 -12.82 16.79
C LEU A 324 1.89 -12.02 15.90
N LEU A 325 1.91 -10.69 16.04
CA LEU A 325 2.85 -9.83 15.32
C LEU A 325 4.32 -10.19 15.63
N PHE A 326 4.62 -10.61 16.86
CA PHE A 326 5.98 -10.95 17.30
C PHE A 326 6.29 -12.46 17.30
N SER A 327 5.29 -13.34 17.11
CA SER A 327 5.51 -14.78 17.23
C SER A 327 6.19 -15.41 16.02
N GLY A 328 6.29 -14.69 14.89
CA GLY A 328 6.92 -15.18 13.66
C GLY A 328 6.24 -16.41 13.05
N HIS A 329 5.05 -16.77 13.55
CA HIS A 329 4.27 -17.88 13.05
C HIS A 329 3.51 -17.42 11.81
N GLU A 330 3.82 -18.02 10.67
CA GLU A 330 3.07 -17.79 9.44
C GLU A 330 1.69 -18.44 9.57
N ILE A 331 0.68 -17.58 9.62
CA ILE A 331 -0.72 -18.00 9.59
C ILE A 331 -1.11 -18.00 8.13
N GLY A 332 -1.33 -19.19 7.57
CA GLY A 332 -1.82 -19.35 6.21
C GLY A 332 -3.08 -18.51 5.99
N ASN A 333 -3.11 -17.82 4.87
CA ASN A 333 -4.34 -17.23 4.35
C ASN A 333 -4.81 -18.08 3.15
N ASN A 334 -5.84 -17.64 2.44
CA ASN A 334 -6.51 -18.27 1.28
C ASN A 334 -5.64 -19.02 0.23
N ASP A 335 -4.31 -18.93 0.25
CA ASP A 335 -3.38 -19.54 -0.71
C ASP A 335 -2.41 -20.59 -0.09
N ASP A 336 -2.52 -20.91 1.23
CA ASP A 336 -1.66 -21.88 1.95
C ASP A 336 -2.41 -23.06 2.62
#